data_AF-A0AAW2TSP9-F1
#
_entry.id   AF-A0AAW2TSP9-F1
#
_cell.length_a   1.000
_cell.length_b   1.000
_cell.length_c   1.000
_cell.angle_alpha   90.00
_cell.angle_beta   90.00
_cell.angle_gamma   90.00
#
_symmetry.space_group_name_H-M   'P 1'
#
loop_
_entity.id
_entity.type
_entity.pdbx_description
1 polymer ?
#
loop_
_entity_poly.entity_id
_entity_poly.type
_entity_poly.pdbx_seq_one_letter_code
_entity_poly.pdbx_strand_id
1 'polypeptide(L)'
;MPELLDFSKDLVHLEPASKIQLKSLAEEMQAVSKGLEKVEQELTAAESDGAVSSGFRKVLKSFLDTAEAEVRSLITLYSEVGRNADSLSQYFGEDPARCPFEQVTQTLVIFMKMFNKAHDENEQQADAEKKKLEKEALKEQGGANSPAKKDGIDALRSKLNSRNQKNAS
;
A
#
# COMPACT_ATOMS: atom_id res chain seq x y z
N MET A 1 9.21 5.80 15.57
CA MET A 1 8.14 6.43 14.77
C MET A 1 7.11 5.36 14.43
N PRO A 2 6.23 4.98 15.39
CA PRO A 2 5.13 4.03 15.13
C PRO A 2 4.17 4.50 14.03
N GLU A 3 4.04 5.81 13.84
CA GLU A 3 3.21 6.47 12.83
C GLU A 3 3.63 6.20 11.38
N LEU A 4 4.83 5.68 11.16
CA LEU A 4 5.30 5.30 9.82
C LEU A 4 4.97 3.84 9.47
N LEU A 5 4.46 3.05 10.42
CA LEU A 5 4.21 1.63 10.19
C LEU A 5 2.95 1.39 9.35
N ASP A 6 2.04 2.36 9.31
CA ASP A 6 0.78 2.25 8.57
C ASP A 6 0.63 3.24 7.42
N PHE A 7 1.74 3.79 6.92
CA PHE A 7 1.78 4.70 5.76
C PHE A 7 1.06 4.13 4.51
N SER A 8 0.99 2.80 4.39
CA SER A 8 0.30 2.14 3.29
C SER A 8 -1.20 2.46 3.24
N LYS A 9 -1.80 2.88 4.37
CA LYS A 9 -3.19 3.34 4.44
C LYS A 9 -3.40 4.70 3.76
N ASP A 10 -2.37 5.50 3.61
CA ASP A 10 -2.44 6.78 2.91
C ASP A 10 -2.25 6.62 1.38
N LEU A 11 -1.80 5.44 0.94
CA LEU A 11 -1.46 5.12 -0.45
C LEU A 11 -2.46 4.16 -1.10
N VAL A 12 -3.75 4.27 -0.76
CA VAL A 12 -4.82 3.35 -1.22
C VAL A 12 -4.95 3.23 -2.75
N HIS A 13 -4.57 4.27 -3.49
CA HIS A 13 -4.64 4.30 -4.95
C HIS A 13 -3.35 3.85 -5.64
N LEU A 14 -2.28 3.56 -4.89
CA LEU A 14 -0.98 3.24 -5.47
C LEU A 14 -1.01 1.98 -6.35
N GLU A 15 -1.68 0.92 -5.90
CA GLU A 15 -1.77 -0.33 -6.66
C GLU A 15 -2.68 -0.25 -7.91
N PRO A 16 -3.85 0.42 -7.86
CA PRO A 16 -4.57 0.78 -9.08
C PRO A 16 -3.75 1.67 -10.02
N ALA A 17 -3.04 2.67 -9.48
CA ALA A 17 -2.22 3.59 -10.25
C ALA A 17 -1.09 2.88 -11.01
N SER A 18 -0.45 1.86 -10.41
CA SER A 18 0.61 1.09 -11.06
C SER A 18 0.14 0.24 -12.24
N LYS A 19 -1.17 0.12 -12.46
CA LYS A 19 -1.76 -0.62 -13.60
C LYS A 19 -2.09 0.29 -14.77
N ILE A 20 -2.06 1.61 -14.57
CA ILE A 20 -2.27 2.59 -15.65
C ILE A 20 -1.13 2.45 -16.66
N GLN A 21 -1.47 2.57 -17.94
CA GLN A 21 -0.52 2.64 -19.04
C GLN A 21 -0.72 3.99 -19.73
N LEU A 22 0.22 4.91 -19.55
CA LEU A 22 0.13 6.27 -20.10
C LEU A 22 0.09 6.26 -21.62
N LYS A 23 0.70 5.26 -22.25
CA LYS A 23 0.61 5.05 -23.69
C LYS A 23 -0.83 4.77 -24.14
N SER A 24 -1.52 3.84 -23.48
CA SER A 24 -2.92 3.53 -23.79
C SER A 24 -3.82 4.75 -23.54
N LEU A 25 -3.55 5.49 -22.47
CA LEU A 25 -4.28 6.73 -22.18
C LEU A 25 -4.08 7.78 -23.30
N ALA A 26 -2.86 7.90 -23.84
CA ALA A 26 -2.58 8.79 -24.98
C ALA A 26 -3.31 8.35 -26.26
N GLU A 27 -3.36 7.04 -26.53
CA GLU A 27 -4.09 6.46 -27.66
C GLU A 27 -5.60 6.73 -27.55
N GLU A 28 -6.18 6.57 -26.37
CA GLU A 28 -7.59 6.87 -26.10
C GLU A 28 -7.90 8.36 -26.25
N MET A 29 -7.07 9.25 -25.70
CA MET A 29 -7.24 10.70 -25.86
C MET A 29 -7.19 11.13 -27.34
N GLN A 30 -6.28 10.52 -28.12
CA GLN A 30 -6.21 10.75 -29.56
C GLN A 30 -7.47 10.25 -30.27
N ALA A 31 -7.98 9.06 -29.91
CA ALA A 31 -9.18 8.50 -30.51
C ALA A 31 -10.41 9.37 -30.25
N VAL A 32 -10.58 9.87 -29.02
CA VAL A 32 -11.66 10.81 -28.66
C VAL A 32 -11.57 12.09 -29.47
N SER A 33 -10.38 12.71 -29.54
CA SER A 33 -10.17 13.95 -30.28
C SER A 33 -10.49 13.80 -31.78
N LYS A 34 -10.01 12.72 -32.40
CA LYS A 34 -10.31 12.39 -33.80
C LYS A 34 -11.77 12.07 -34.03
N GLY A 35 -12.43 11.42 -33.07
CA GLY A 35 -13.86 11.13 -33.12
C GLY A 35 -14.67 12.42 -33.20
N LEU A 36 -14.35 13.39 -32.34
CA LEU A 36 -15.01 14.70 -32.32
C LEU A 36 -14.78 15.46 -33.64
N GLU A 37 -13.54 15.52 -34.13
CA GLU A 37 -13.20 16.16 -35.41
C GLU A 37 -14.04 15.59 -36.58
N LYS A 38 -14.23 14.26 -36.62
CA LYS A 38 -15.08 13.63 -37.63
C LYS A 38 -16.54 14.06 -37.52
N VAL A 39 -17.07 14.20 -36.31
CA VAL A 39 -18.44 14.65 -36.10
C VAL A 39 -18.62 16.10 -36.58
N GLU A 40 -17.65 16.96 -36.33
CA GLU A 40 -17.64 18.35 -36.85
C GLU A 40 -17.59 18.39 -38.38
N GLN A 41 -16.78 17.51 -39.01
CA GLN A 41 -16.72 17.37 -40.46
C GLN A 41 -18.05 16.90 -41.05
N GLU A 42 -18.71 15.91 -40.43
CA GLU A 42 -20.03 15.43 -40.85
C GLU A 42 -21.11 16.52 -40.73
N LEU A 43 -21.05 17.35 -39.68
CA LEU A 43 -21.95 18.50 -39.55
C LEU A 43 -21.77 19.48 -40.72
N THR A 44 -20.52 19.77 -41.07
CA THR A 44 -20.17 20.67 -42.18
C THR A 44 -20.62 20.08 -43.52
N ALA A 45 -20.37 18.78 -43.75
CA ALA A 45 -20.79 18.09 -44.97
C ALA A 45 -22.32 18.10 -45.13
N ALA A 46 -23.06 17.89 -44.04
CA ALA A 46 -24.52 17.84 -44.04
C ALA A 46 -25.19 19.18 -44.42
N GLU A 47 -24.47 20.30 -44.43
CA GLU A 47 -24.99 21.58 -44.95
C GLU A 47 -25.27 21.51 -46.46
N SER A 48 -24.49 20.71 -47.20
CA SER A 48 -24.63 20.55 -48.65
C SER A 48 -25.85 19.72 -49.08
N ASP A 49 -26.44 18.94 -48.16
CA ASP A 49 -27.61 18.09 -48.43
C ASP A 49 -28.95 18.84 -48.44
N GLY A 50 -28.97 20.13 -48.09
CA GLY A 50 -30.19 20.95 -48.10
C GLY A 50 -31.20 20.59 -46.99
N ALA A 51 -32.49 20.56 -47.33
CA ALA A 51 -33.57 20.44 -46.32
C ALA A 51 -33.71 19.04 -45.71
N VAL A 52 -33.29 18.00 -46.43
CA VAL A 52 -33.43 16.59 -46.00
C VAL A 52 -32.62 16.28 -44.74
N SER A 53 -31.47 16.94 -44.55
CA SER A 53 -30.60 16.76 -43.38
C SER A 53 -30.88 17.74 -42.24
N SER A 54 -31.95 18.55 -42.31
CA SER A 54 -32.27 19.55 -41.29
C SER A 54 -32.43 18.97 -39.87
N GLY A 55 -33.11 17.82 -39.75
CA GLY A 55 -33.25 17.09 -38.50
C GLY A 55 -31.91 16.57 -37.97
N PHE A 56 -31.09 15.99 -38.85
CA PHE A 56 -29.75 15.49 -38.53
C PHE A 56 -28.85 16.61 -38.00
N ARG A 57 -28.73 17.73 -38.73
CA ARG A 57 -27.94 18.89 -38.30
C ARG A 57 -28.36 19.43 -36.94
N LYS A 58 -29.67 19.46 -36.64
CA LYS A 58 -30.19 19.93 -35.35
C LYS A 58 -29.72 19.02 -34.20
N VAL A 59 -29.84 17.71 -34.36
CA VAL A 59 -29.40 16.73 -33.35
C VAL A 59 -27.88 16.77 -33.19
N LEU A 60 -27.14 16.82 -34.30
CA LEU A 60 -25.68 16.81 -34.29
C LEU A 60 -25.08 18.06 -33.63
N LYS A 61 -25.67 19.24 -33.85
CA LYS A 61 -25.28 20.47 -33.14
C LYS A 61 -25.46 20.34 -31.63
N SER A 62 -26.62 19.86 -31.18
CA SER A 62 -26.88 19.66 -29.75
C SER A 62 -25.93 18.64 -29.12
N PHE A 63 -25.53 17.60 -29.87
CA PHE A 63 -24.53 16.65 -29.43
C PHE A 63 -23.16 17.32 -29.28
N LEU A 64 -22.71 18.06 -30.30
CA LEU A 64 -21.42 18.76 -30.30
C LEU A 64 -21.31 19.78 -29.17
N ASP A 65 -22.36 20.56 -28.89
CA ASP A 65 -22.38 21.53 -27.78
C ASP A 65 -21.97 20.89 -26.43
N THR A 66 -22.39 19.63 -26.21
CA THR A 66 -22.05 18.87 -24.99
C THR A 66 -20.69 18.20 -25.13
N ALA A 67 -20.46 17.48 -26.22
CA ALA A 67 -19.26 16.69 -26.44
C ALA A 67 -17.99 17.56 -26.46
N GLU A 68 -18.03 18.74 -27.07
CA GLU A 68 -16.90 19.69 -27.08
C GLU A 68 -16.52 20.15 -25.67
N ALA A 69 -17.51 20.39 -24.81
CA ALA A 69 -17.27 20.81 -23.43
C ALA A 69 -16.64 19.69 -22.60
N GLU A 70 -17.10 18.45 -22.79
CA GLU A 70 -16.53 17.26 -22.14
C GLU A 70 -15.11 16.97 -22.63
N VAL A 71 -14.87 17.01 -23.94
CA VAL A 71 -13.54 16.78 -24.53
C VAL A 71 -12.55 17.86 -24.10
N ARG A 72 -12.95 19.13 -24.02
CA ARG A 72 -12.10 20.21 -23.47
C ARG A 72 -11.71 19.96 -22.02
N SER A 73 -12.65 19.48 -21.21
CA SER A 73 -12.40 19.14 -19.81
C SER A 73 -11.44 17.94 -19.72
N LEU A 74 -11.64 16.93 -20.57
CA LEU A 74 -10.78 15.74 -20.65
C LEU A 74 -9.34 16.08 -21.07
N ILE A 75 -9.15 16.99 -22.04
CA ILE A 75 -7.81 17.45 -22.47
C ILE A 75 -7.07 18.14 -21.31
N THR A 76 -7.78 18.93 -20.51
CA THR A 76 -7.21 19.60 -19.35
C THR A 76 -6.74 18.57 -18.31
N LEU A 77 -7.60 17.59 -17.99
CA LEU A 77 -7.27 16.51 -17.06
C LEU A 77 -6.11 15.65 -17.57
N TYR A 78 -6.10 15.28 -18.86
CA TYR A 78 -5.01 14.52 -19.48
C TYR A 78 -3.67 15.25 -19.36
N SER A 79 -3.68 16.57 -19.58
CA SER A 79 -2.48 17.40 -19.43
C SER A 79 -1.98 17.45 -17.97
N GLU A 80 -2.90 17.51 -17.01
CA GLU A 80 -2.57 17.43 -15.58
C GLU A 80 -1.98 16.07 -15.20
N VAL A 81 -2.55 14.97 -15.69
CA VAL A 81 -2.03 13.62 -15.47
C VAL A 81 -0.60 13.51 -15.99
N GLY A 82 -0.32 13.99 -17.21
CA GLY A 82 1.04 13.99 -17.77
C GLY A 82 2.04 14.77 -16.91
N ARG A 83 1.68 15.99 -16.47
CA ARG A 83 2.54 16.79 -15.58
C ARG A 83 2.77 16.13 -14.23
N ASN A 84 1.75 15.53 -13.65
CA ASN A 84 1.83 14.86 -12.34
C ASN A 84 2.68 13.58 -12.43
N ALA A 85 2.56 12.84 -13.53
CA ALA A 85 3.39 11.68 -13.83
C ALA A 85 4.87 12.06 -13.90
N ASP A 86 5.21 13.11 -14.66
CA ASP A 86 6.59 13.60 -14.74
C ASP A 86 7.09 14.13 -13.39
N SER A 87 6.25 14.86 -12.67
CA SER A 87 6.59 15.41 -11.34
C SER A 87 6.88 14.32 -10.32
N LEU A 88 6.19 13.17 -10.41
CA LEU A 88 6.44 12.04 -9.51
C LEU A 88 7.85 11.48 -9.70
N SER A 89 8.28 11.27 -10.94
CA SER A 89 9.65 10.82 -11.23
C SER A 89 10.68 11.84 -10.75
N GLN A 90 10.45 13.13 -11.04
CA GLN A 90 11.34 14.21 -10.61
C GLN A 90 11.45 14.34 -9.10
N TYR A 91 10.37 14.10 -8.36
CA TYR A 91 10.35 14.13 -6.89
C TYR A 91 11.34 13.14 -6.28
N PHE A 92 11.51 11.96 -6.91
CA PHE A 92 12.49 10.96 -6.50
C PHE A 92 13.88 11.18 -7.11
N GLY A 93 14.10 12.30 -7.81
CA GLY A 93 15.37 12.62 -8.47
C GLY A 93 15.61 11.85 -9.77
N GLU A 94 14.56 11.21 -10.32
CA GLU A 94 14.63 10.46 -11.55
C GLU A 94 14.30 11.33 -12.77
N ASP A 95 14.84 10.95 -13.92
CA ASP A 95 14.46 11.52 -15.22
C ASP A 95 13.17 10.84 -15.74
N PRO A 96 12.06 11.57 -15.93
CA PRO A 96 10.80 10.99 -16.44
C PRO A 96 10.94 10.23 -17.76
N ALA A 97 11.88 10.63 -18.62
CA ALA A 97 12.12 9.95 -19.90
C ALA A 97 12.79 8.57 -19.72
N ARG A 98 13.43 8.32 -18.58
CA ARG A 98 14.18 7.09 -18.28
C ARG A 98 13.49 6.22 -17.23
N CYS A 99 12.82 6.85 -16.27
CA CYS A 99 12.05 6.21 -15.21
C CYS A 99 10.63 6.78 -15.25
N PRO A 100 9.75 6.28 -16.14
CA PRO A 100 8.41 6.79 -16.30
C PRO A 100 7.53 6.42 -15.11
N PHE A 101 6.37 7.07 -15.03
CA PHE A 101 5.36 6.88 -13.98
C PHE A 101 5.09 5.41 -13.63
N GLU A 102 4.94 4.54 -14.63
CA GLU A 102 4.67 3.11 -14.42
C GLU A 102 5.79 2.42 -13.64
N GLN A 103 7.05 2.78 -13.92
CA GLN A 103 8.20 2.21 -13.21
C GLN A 103 8.27 2.71 -11.77
N VAL A 104 8.04 4.01 -11.55
CA VAL A 104 8.05 4.60 -10.21
C VAL A 104 6.95 3.99 -9.35
N THR A 105 5.72 3.97 -9.85
CA THR A 105 4.58 3.40 -9.13
C THR A 105 4.75 1.89 -8.88
N GLN A 106 5.25 1.12 -9.85
CA GLN A 106 5.55 -0.30 -9.67
C GLN A 106 6.60 -0.53 -8.57
N THR A 107 7.64 0.31 -8.52
CA THR A 107 8.67 0.25 -7.48
C THR A 107 8.08 0.53 -6.10
N LEU A 108 7.26 1.57 -5.97
CA LEU A 108 6.59 1.92 -4.73
C LEU A 108 5.61 0.82 -4.27
N VAL A 109 4.87 0.18 -5.19
CA VAL A 109 4.00 -0.96 -4.87
C VAL A 109 4.81 -2.13 -4.30
N ILE A 110 5.93 -2.47 -4.92
CA ILE A 110 6.81 -3.55 -4.45
C ILE A 110 7.33 -3.22 -3.05
N PHE A 111 7.82 -1.99 -2.86
CA PHE A 111 8.29 -1.53 -1.55
C PHE A 111 7.20 -1.64 -0.49
N MET A 112 6.00 -1.10 -0.75
CA MET A 112 4.88 -1.14 0.18
C MET A 112 4.51 -2.58 0.59
N LYS A 113 4.43 -3.49 -0.39
CA LYS A 113 4.13 -4.91 -0.14
C LYS A 113 5.22 -5.59 0.68
N MET A 114 6.49 -5.36 0.35
CA MET A 114 7.62 -5.91 1.10
C MET A 114 7.68 -5.37 2.52
N PHE A 115 7.43 -4.07 2.70
CA PHE A 115 7.42 -3.43 4.00
C PHE A 115 6.33 -4.02 4.90
N ASN A 116 5.09 -4.05 4.43
CA ASN A 116 3.96 -4.59 5.21
C ASN A 116 4.22 -6.05 5.59
N LYS A 117 4.72 -6.86 4.65
CA LYS A 117 5.07 -8.26 4.92
C LYS A 117 6.15 -8.38 6.00
N ALA A 118 7.24 -7.61 5.89
CA ALA A 118 8.32 -7.64 6.87
C ALA A 118 7.85 -7.16 8.26
N HIS A 119 6.95 -6.18 8.29
CA HIS A 119 6.32 -5.72 9.53
C HIS A 119 5.53 -6.84 10.22
N ASP A 120 4.64 -7.50 9.49
CA ASP A 120 3.84 -8.61 10.01
C ASP A 120 4.72 -9.78 10.50
N GLU A 121 5.77 -10.12 9.75
CA GLU A 121 6.73 -11.17 10.12
C GLU A 121 7.52 -10.81 11.40
N ASN A 122 7.91 -9.55 11.55
CA ASN A 122 8.61 -9.07 12.75
C ASN A 122 7.71 -9.12 14.00
N GLU A 123 6.44 -8.73 13.88
CA GLU A 123 5.48 -8.82 14.99
C GLU A 123 5.27 -10.27 15.42
N GLN A 124 5.09 -11.19 14.47
CA GLN A 124 4.94 -12.62 14.75
C GLN A 124 6.17 -13.20 15.46
N GLN A 125 7.37 -12.82 15.02
CA GLN A 125 8.62 -13.26 15.65
C GLN A 125 8.74 -12.73 17.08
N ALA A 126 8.46 -11.44 17.31
CA ALA A 126 8.49 -10.83 18.64
C ALA A 126 7.50 -11.50 19.61
N ASP A 127 6.29 -11.79 19.14
CA ASP A 127 5.27 -12.50 19.92
C ASP A 127 5.69 -13.94 20.25
N ALA A 128 6.31 -14.65 19.31
CA ALA A 128 6.81 -16.00 19.52
C ALA A 128 7.96 -16.03 20.55
N GLU A 129 8.89 -15.08 20.47
CA GLU A 129 10.00 -14.94 21.41
C GLU A 129 9.50 -14.59 22.82
N LYS A 130 8.55 -13.66 22.94
CA LYS A 130 7.93 -13.32 24.22
C LYS A 130 7.28 -14.55 24.88
N LYS A 131 6.49 -15.33 24.13
CA LYS A 131 5.87 -16.57 24.63
C LYS A 131 6.90 -17.62 25.04
N LYS A 132 8.01 -17.72 24.31
CA LYS A 132 9.11 -18.64 24.64
C LYS A 132 9.77 -18.25 25.97
N LEU A 133 10.10 -16.97 26.14
CA LEU A 133 10.70 -16.44 27.37
C LEU A 133 9.78 -16.62 28.59
N GLU A 134 8.47 -16.35 28.44
CA GLU A 134 7.48 -16.57 29.50
C GLU A 134 7.40 -18.05 29.89
N LYS A 135 7.40 -18.96 28.92
CA LYS A 135 7.38 -20.41 29.17
C LYS A 135 8.67 -20.91 29.84
N GLU A 136 9.82 -20.37 29.47
CA GLU A 136 11.12 -20.70 30.09
C GLU A 136 11.18 -20.17 31.53
N ALA A 137 10.74 -18.94 31.79
CA ALA A 137 10.68 -18.37 33.14
C ALA A 137 9.77 -19.16 34.09
N LEU A 138 8.62 -19.66 33.61
CA LEU A 138 7.72 -20.52 34.39
C LEU A 138 8.36 -21.88 34.73
N LYS A 139 9.16 -22.45 33.82
CA LYS A 139 9.89 -23.70 34.07
C LYS A 139 11.01 -23.52 35.11
N GLU A 140 11.73 -22.41 35.06
CA GLU A 140 12.79 -22.10 36.03
C GLU A 140 12.23 -21.83 37.44
N GLN A 141 11.09 -21.12 37.55
CA GLN A 141 10.42 -20.94 38.85
C GLN A 141 9.84 -22.25 39.42
N GLY A 142 9.35 -23.16 38.56
CA GLY A 142 8.88 -24.49 38.98
C GLY A 142 10.00 -25.43 39.44
N GLY A 143 11.20 -25.32 38.85
CA GLY A 143 12.38 -26.12 39.23
C GLY A 143 13.02 -25.70 40.55
N ALA A 144 13.00 -24.40 40.87
CA ALA A 144 13.56 -23.85 42.12
C ALA A 144 12.79 -24.26 43.39
N ASN A 145 11.56 -24.78 43.25
CA ASN A 145 10.73 -25.20 44.38
C ASN A 145 10.75 -26.72 44.66
N SER A 146 11.76 -27.44 44.15
CA SER A 146 11.95 -28.87 44.44
C SER A 146 12.23 -29.11 45.95
N PRO A 147 11.60 -30.12 46.60
CA PRO A 147 11.70 -30.32 48.06
C PRO A 147 13.09 -30.72 48.58
N ALA A 148 14.02 -31.05 47.70
CA ALA A 148 15.29 -31.69 48.03
C ALA A 148 16.27 -30.85 48.88
N LYS A 149 16.03 -29.54 49.07
CA LYS A 149 16.85 -28.70 49.95
C LYS A 149 16.33 -28.59 51.39
N LYS A 150 15.13 -29.12 51.70
CA LYS A 150 14.57 -29.06 53.07
C LYS A 150 15.10 -30.18 53.97
N ASP A 151 15.40 -31.35 53.42
CA ASP A 151 15.87 -32.52 54.21
C ASP A 151 17.27 -32.35 54.82
N GLY A 152 18.14 -31.54 54.19
CA GLY A 152 19.49 -31.29 54.70
C GLY A 152 19.53 -30.43 55.96
N ILE A 153 18.60 -29.48 56.09
CA ILE A 153 18.58 -28.53 57.22
C ILE A 153 18.02 -29.22 58.48
N ASP A 154 17.00 -30.06 58.34
CA ASP A 154 16.42 -30.80 59.48
C ASP A 154 17.36 -31.90 59.99
N ALA A 155 18.14 -32.54 59.11
CA ALA A 155 19.16 -33.51 59.50
C ALA A 155 20.33 -32.87 60.29
N LEU A 156 20.75 -31.64 59.92
CA LEU A 156 21.78 -30.89 60.65
C LEU A 156 21.27 -30.39 62.00
N ARG A 157 20.01 -29.95 62.08
CA ARG A 157 19.38 -29.49 63.33
C ARG A 157 19.21 -30.62 64.34
N SER A 158 18.85 -31.82 63.87
CA SER A 158 18.77 -33.03 64.69
C SER A 158 20.15 -33.50 65.21
N LYS A 159 21.21 -33.36 64.40
CA LYS A 159 22.60 -33.67 64.82
C LYS A 159 23.18 -32.68 65.84
N LEU A 160 22.79 -31.40 65.80
CA LEU A 160 23.21 -30.43 66.83
C LEU A 160 22.53 -30.69 68.18
N ASN A 161 21.23 -30.99 68.18
CA ASN A 161 20.47 -31.24 69.41
C ASN A 161 20.92 -32.53 70.13
N SER A 162 21.27 -33.58 69.39
CA SER A 162 21.78 -34.83 69.96
C SER A 162 23.20 -34.73 70.53
N ARG A 163 24.02 -33.78 70.05
CA ARG A 163 25.38 -33.54 70.57
C ARG A 163 25.37 -32.78 71.89
N ASN A 164 24.39 -31.88 72.09
CA ASN A 164 24.24 -31.12 73.34
C ASN A 164 23.67 -31.95 74.50
N GLN A 165 23.00 -33.08 74.24
CA GLN A 165 22.51 -33.98 75.29
C GLN A 165 23.56 -35.00 75.77
N LYS A 166 24.64 -35.26 75.00
CA LYS A 166 25.68 -36.23 75.38
C LYS A 166 26.82 -35.64 76.24
N ASN A 167 26.83 -34.33 76.46
CA ASN A 167 27.86 -33.65 77.25
C ASN A 167 27.35 -33.18 78.64
N ALA A 168 26.19 -33.69 79.09
CA ALA A 168 25.53 -33.26 80.33
C ALA A 168 25.24 -34.39 81.32
N SER A 169 25.99 -35.50 81.30
CA SER A 169 25.95 -36.53 82.34
C SER A 169 27.32 -37.15 82.56
#